data_AF-A0A8S3GDF7-F1
#
_entry.id   AF-A0A8S3GDF7-F1
#
_cell.length_a   1.000
_cell.length_b   1.000
_cell.length_c   1.000
_cell.angle_alpha   90.00
_cell.angle_beta   90.00
_cell.angle_gamma   90.00
#
_symmetry.space_group_name_H-M   'P 1'
#
loop_
_entity.id
_entity.type
_entity.pdbx_description
1 polymer ?
#
loop_
_entity_poly.entity_id
_entity_poly.type
_entity_poly.pdbx_seq_one_letter_code
_entity_poly.pdbx_strand_id
1 'polypeptide(L)' 'MPLDLIDRIMIIRTLPYGMEEMIEILRIRAKVEHIDVSDESLQALAEIGNVSTLRYAVQLMTPANILARINGKDQIEKEE' A
#
# COMPACT_ATOMS: atom_id res chain seq x y z
N MET A 1 -29.07 -6.13 1.55
CA MET A 1 -29.64 -5.15 2.52
C MET A 1 -31.15 -5.12 2.36
N PRO A 2 -31.91 -4.89 3.44
CA PRO A 2 -33.34 -4.60 3.34
C PRO A 2 -33.60 -3.37 2.46
N LEU A 3 -34.67 -3.39 1.65
CA LEU A 3 -35.00 -2.34 0.68
C LEU A 3 -35.21 -0.96 1.34
N ASP A 4 -35.87 -0.90 2.50
CA ASP A 4 -36.18 0.35 3.22
C ASP A 4 -34.94 1.16 3.65
N LEU A 5 -33.78 0.50 3.78
CA LEU A 5 -32.53 1.16 4.12
C LEU A 5 -31.82 1.73 2.89
N ILE A 6 -31.99 1.14 1.70
CA ILE A 6 -31.36 1.62 0.47
C ILE A 6 -31.91 3.00 0.09
N ASP A 7 -33.22 3.22 0.27
CA ASP A 7 -33.89 4.50 -0.04
C ASP A 7 -33.48 5.66 0.88
N ARG A 8 -32.84 5.35 2.03
CA ARG A 8 -32.37 6.35 3.01
C ARG A 8 -30.87 6.60 2.94
N ILE A 9 -30.15 5.93 2.04
CA ILE A 9 -28.68 6.00 1.95
C ILE A 9 -28.26 6.70 0.65
N MET A 10 -27.39 7.70 0.77
CA MET A 10 -26.67 8.26 -0.38
C MET A 10 -25.49 7.35 -0.74
N ILE A 11 -25.58 6.65 -1.88
CA ILE A 11 -24.51 5.76 -2.36
C ILE A 11 -23.48 6.58 -3.13
N ILE A 12 -22.27 6.69 -2.58
CA ILE A 12 -21.11 7.27 -3.26
C ILE A 12 -20.21 6.13 -3.74
N ARG A 13 -19.90 6.09 -5.03
CA ARG A 13 -19.04 5.05 -5.62
C ARG A 13 -17.57 5.45 -5.49
N THR A 14 -16.74 4.53 -5.02
CA THR A 14 -15.28 4.65 -5.08
C THR A 14 -14.75 3.89 -6.29
N LEU A 15 -13.69 4.42 -6.90
CA LEU A 15 -13.00 3.77 -8.01
C LEU A 15 -11.69 3.14 -7.52
N PRO A 16 -11.19 2.09 -8.19
CA PRO A 16 -9.86 1.55 -7.90
C PRO A 16 -8.79 2.59 -8.25
N TYR A 17 -7.71 2.59 -7.48
CA TYR A 17 -6.56 3.47 -7.73
C TYR A 17 -5.75 2.98 -8.94
N GLY A 18 -5.20 3.93 -9.69
CA GLY A 18 -4.19 3.66 -10.71
C GLY A 18 -2.83 3.32 -10.09
N MET A 19 -1.92 2.82 -10.92
CA MET A 19 -0.59 2.41 -10.46
C MET A 19 0.24 3.59 -9.92
N GLU A 20 0.19 4.75 -10.58
CA GLU A 20 0.86 5.98 -10.12
C GLU A 20 0.30 6.46 -8.77
N GLU A 21 -1.03 6.42 -8.61
CA GLU A 21 -1.70 6.80 -7.35
C GLU A 21 -1.31 5.84 -6.22
N MET A 22 -1.22 4.53 -6.50
CA MET A 22 -0.78 3.54 -5.51
C MET A 22 0.66 3.78 -5.06
N ILE A 23 1.59 4.11 -5.97
CA ILE A 23 2.97 4.45 -5.62
C ILE A 23 3.00 5.67 -4.70
N GLU A 24 2.23 6.71 -5.00
CA GLU A 24 2.23 7.93 -4.18
C GLU A 24 1.61 7.67 -2.79
N ILE A 25 0.53 6.88 -2.70
CA ILE A 25 -0.04 6.47 -1.42
C ILE A 25 0.97 5.69 -0.58
N LEU A 26 1.69 4.73 -1.20
CA LEU A 26 2.72 3.94 -0.52
C LEU A 26 3.89 4.82 -0.05
N ARG A 27 4.31 5.79 -0.86
CA ARG A 27 5.35 6.76 -0.50
C ARG A 27 4.95 7.63 0.68
N ILE A 28 3.71 8.14 0.70
CA ILE A 28 3.18 8.89 1.83
C ILE A 28 3.14 8.00 3.08
N ARG A 29 2.71 6.74 2.94
CA ARG A 29 2.67 5.79 4.05
C ARG A 29 4.06 5.48 4.62
N ALA A 30 5.05 5.27 3.75
CA ALA A 30 6.46 5.07 4.13
C ALA A 30 6.98 6.22 4.98
N LYS A 31 6.73 7.46 4.54
CA LYS A 31 7.12 8.68 5.27
C LYS A 31 6.45 8.79 6.64
N VAL A 32 5.16 8.42 6.74
CA VAL A 32 4.41 8.45 8.01
C VAL A 32 4.93 7.40 9.00
N GLU A 33 5.32 6.23 8.52
CA GLU A 33 5.87 5.15 9.36
C GLU A 33 7.39 5.28 9.59
N HIS A 34 8.03 6.32 9.05
CA HIS A 34 9.49 6.53 9.09
C HIS A 34 10.27 5.33 8.55
N ILE A 35 9.79 4.74 7.46
CA ILE A 35 10.42 3.63 6.76
C ILE A 35 11.03 4.17 5.48
N ASP A 36 12.34 4.02 5.30
CA ASP A 36 12.99 4.32 4.04
C ASP A 36 12.81 3.15 3.07
N VAL A 37 12.25 3.43 1.91
CA VAL A 37 11.93 2.44 0.87
C VAL A 37 12.55 2.92 -0.44
N SER A 38 13.25 2.05 -1.15
CA SER A 38 13.78 2.37 -2.48
C SER A 38 12.66 2.57 -3.50
N ASP A 39 12.89 3.39 -4.54
CA ASP A 39 11.89 3.61 -5.59
C ASP A 39 11.57 2.31 -6.37
N GLU A 40 12.54 1.40 -6.53
CA GLU A 40 12.29 0.07 -7.12
C GLU A 40 11.38 -0.79 -6.25
N SER A 41 11.57 -0.78 -4.93
CA SER A 41 10.69 -1.50 -4.00
C SER A 41 9.28 -0.92 -3.97
N LEU A 42 9.14 0.41 -4.04
CA LEU A 42 7.83 1.06 -4.14
C LEU A 42 7.08 0.63 -5.40
N GLN A 43 7.78 0.51 -6.53
CA GLN A 43 7.19 0.07 -7.78
C GLN A 43 6.76 -1.41 -7.71
N ALA A 44 7.59 -2.28 -7.13
CA ALA A 44 7.25 -3.68 -6.90
C ALA A 44 6.03 -3.84 -5.96
N LEU A 45 5.98 -3.06 -4.87
CA LEU A 45 4.85 -3.05 -3.94
C LEU A 45 3.56 -2.56 -4.61
N ALA A 46 3.65 -1.58 -5.50
CA ALA A 46 2.51 -1.10 -6.28
C ALA A 46 2.00 -2.16 -7.29
N GLU A 47 2.90 -2.89 -7.94
CA GLU A 47 2.52 -4.02 -8.80
C GLU A 47 1.79 -5.12 -8.01
N ILE A 48 2.31 -5.47 -6.83
CA ILE A 48 1.65 -6.41 -5.91
C ILE A 48 0.27 -5.85 -5.48
N GLY A 49 0.20 -4.57 -5.15
CA GLY A 49 -1.05 -3.89 -4.77
C GLY A 49 -2.10 -3.87 -5.89
N ASN A 50 -1.66 -3.80 -7.14
CA ASN A 50 -2.53 -3.85 -8.32
C ASN A 50 -3.09 -5.25 -8.58
N VAL A 51 -2.27 -6.30 -8.38
CA VAL A 51 -2.74 -7.70 -8.50
C VAL A 51 -3.62 -8.10 -7.32
N SER A 52 -3.35 -7.56 -6.14
CA SER A 52 -4.06 -7.88 -4.90
C SER A 52 -4.95 -6.72 -4.45
N THR A 53 -4.53 -5.97 -3.42
CA THR A 53 -5.17 -4.75 -2.96
C THR A 53 -4.13 -3.80 -2.38
N LEU A 54 -4.42 -2.49 -2.42
CA LEU A 54 -3.61 -1.47 -1.76
C LEU A 54 -3.37 -1.77 -0.26
N ARG A 55 -4.36 -2.35 0.43
CA ARG A 55 -4.24 -2.73 1.84
C ARG A 55 -3.16 -3.80 2.05
N TYR A 56 -3.07 -4.76 1.14
CA TYR A 56 -2.08 -5.82 1.22
C TYR A 56 -0.66 -5.27 1.01
N ALA A 57 -0.46 -4.40 0.00
CA ALA A 57 0.83 -3.76 -0.24
C ALA A 57 1.32 -2.95 0.98
N VAL A 58 0.43 -2.19 1.63
CA VAL A 58 0.78 -1.45 2.86
C VAL A 58 1.19 -2.40 4.00
N GLN A 59 0.51 -3.53 4.15
CA GLN A 59 0.81 -4.49 5.21
C GLN A 59 2.16 -5.19 5.00
N LEU A 60 2.66 -5.29 3.77
CA LEU A 60 3.97 -5.87 3.46
C LEU A 60 5.14 -4.95 3.84
N MET A 61 4.92 -3.65 3.98
CA MET A 61 6.00 -2.70 4.31
C MET A 61 6.60 -2.95 5.71
N THR A 62 5.76 -3.32 6.68
CA THR A 62 6.21 -3.59 8.05
C THR A 62 7.11 -4.83 8.16
N PRO A 63 6.75 -6.01 7.63
CA PRO A 63 7.64 -7.17 7.64
C PRO A 63 8.88 -6.96 6.77
N ALA A 64 8.77 -6.29 5.62
CA ALA A 64 9.93 -5.96 4.78
C ALA A 64 10.93 -5.05 5.52
N ASN A 65 10.44 -4.05 6.29
CA ASN A 65 11.29 -3.23 7.15
C ASN A 65 12.01 -4.05 8.23
N ILE A 66 11.30 -5.00 8.85
CA ILE A 66 11.93 -5.88 9.86
C ILE A 66 13.02 -6.75 9.22
N LEU A 67 12.79 -7.28 8.01
CA LEU A 67 13.78 -8.04 7.26
C LEU A 67 15.01 -7.20 6.89
N ALA A 68 14.79 -5.98 6.38
CA ALA A 68 15.86 -5.03 6.09
C ALA A 68 16.73 -4.76 7.34
N ARG A 69 16.09 -4.52 8.49
CA ARG A 69 16.80 -4.31 9.76
C ARG A 69 17.56 -5.54 10.24
N ILE A 70 17.04 -6.75 10.00
CA ILE A 70 17.75 -8.01 10.31
C ILE A 70 18.98 -8.17 9.42
N ASN A 71 18.89 -7.75 8.16
CA ASN A 71 19.99 -7.72 7.20
C ASN A 71 20.99 -6.58 7.45
N GLY A 72 20.74 -5.71 8.45
CA GLY A 72 21.57 -4.55 8.77
C GLY A 72 21.40 -3.37 7.81
N LYS A 73 20.32 -3.35 7.02
CA LYS A 73 19.94 -2.25 6.14
C LYS A 73 18.89 -1.36 6.82
N ASP A 74 19.02 -0.05 6.62
CA ASP A 74 18.03 0.94 7.09
C ASP A 74 16.99 1.28 6.00
N GLN A 75 17.21 0.82 4.76
CA GLN A 75 16.35 1.02 3.61
C GLN A 75 15.86 -0.32 3.06
N ILE A 76 14.57 -0.41 2.73
CA ILE A 76 13.98 -1.57 2.05
C ILE A 76 14.40 -1.58 0.59
N GLU A 77 15.08 -2.65 0.18
CA GLU A 77 15.43 -2.95 -1.21
C GLU A 77 14.51 -4.02 -1.81
N LYS A 78 14.59 -4.28 -3.11
CA LYS A 78 13.65 -5.16 -3.84
C LYS A 78 13.71 -6.63 -3.39
N GLU A 79 14.79 -7.00 -2.73
CA GLU A 79 15.05 -8.36 -2.25
C GLU A 79 14.31 -8.72 -0.95
N GLU A 80 13.75 -7.71 -0.27
CA GLU A 80 13.12 -7.78 1.05
C GLU A 80 11.60 -7.59 0.98
#